data_AF-A0A9D7JAF4-F1
#
_entry.id   AF-A0A9D7JAF4-F1
#
_cell.length_a   1.000
_cell.length_b   1.000
_cell.length_c   1.000
_cell.angle_alpha   90.00
_cell.angle_beta   90.00
_cell.angle_gamma   90.00
#
_symmetry.space_group_name_H-M   'P 1'
#
loop_
_entity.id
_entity.type
_entity.pdbx_description
1 polymer ?
#
loop_
_entity_poly.entity_id
_entity_poly.type
_entity_poly.pdbx_seq_one_letter_code
_entity_poly.pdbx_strand_id
1 'polypeptide(L)'
;MPEGALFTAAEYAALADQQVGKPYVLGANGPLRFDCSGLVLWLNNRSGALPMGDDTAAGIYNRTKAVTAGAEKVGDLVFLRNNPARSNGIGHIAVLTQKLSNGDWRIIEARGRAYGVVRTTLSYWGTRRYYTGVRRLPAFRLATSTPAPAPTLDALDLRVATFNCSDPRFGDPLTPARERALAATVVAAKADVYLLTEAPSAIRYVLRDAMPGGRARWLVWERGTQAIMFDKHRFSYAAGDDPITFGPTDYHGGDIAELVDRATGRTMIFGAYHLPPNKVASLESQARYVDAFTAAMRKHDGVRIIGGDGMDKPSWADGWIDVRSAAAKSSTRNAATYKTSVTDRVQSDPETPVVWRGYNVKQSGIGSDHNLVITAGTIPAGVSSN
;
A
#
# COMPACT_ATOMS: atom_id res chain seq x y z
N MET A 1 -29.96 25.25 -5.77
CA MET A 1 -28.93 24.67 -6.66
C MET A 1 -29.50 23.40 -7.25
N PRO A 2 -29.45 23.20 -8.58
CA PRO A 2 -29.99 22.01 -9.22
C PRO A 2 -29.24 20.75 -8.78
N GLU A 3 -29.95 19.62 -8.80
CA GLU A 3 -29.59 18.33 -8.18
C GLU A 3 -28.36 17.64 -8.81
N GLY A 4 -27.88 18.11 -9.97
CA GLY A 4 -26.69 17.62 -10.67
C GLY A 4 -25.34 18.22 -10.23
N ALA A 5 -25.28 18.93 -9.08
CA ALA A 5 -24.09 19.66 -8.62
C ALA A 5 -23.56 19.21 -7.24
N LEU A 6 -24.09 18.13 -6.66
CA LEU A 6 -23.71 17.62 -5.34
C LEU A 6 -22.65 16.52 -5.49
N PHE A 7 -21.51 16.66 -4.82
CA PHE A 7 -20.42 15.68 -4.91
C PHE A 7 -20.75 14.42 -4.10
N THR A 8 -20.24 13.28 -4.56
CA THR A 8 -20.12 12.04 -3.79
C THR A 8 -19.07 12.15 -2.69
N ALA A 9 -19.01 11.16 -1.78
CA ALA A 9 -17.96 11.06 -0.76
C ALA A 9 -16.54 11.01 -1.36
N ALA A 10 -16.36 10.26 -2.45
CA ALA A 10 -15.06 10.14 -3.12
C ALA A 10 -14.63 11.47 -3.77
N GLU A 11 -15.54 12.16 -4.45
CA GLU A 11 -15.25 13.46 -5.05
C GLU A 11 -14.97 14.54 -4.00
N TYR A 12 -15.71 14.53 -2.88
CA TYR A 12 -15.44 15.43 -1.75
C TYR A 12 -14.05 15.18 -1.16
N ALA A 13 -13.67 13.91 -0.98
CA ALA A 13 -12.35 13.52 -0.48
C ALA A 13 -11.24 13.98 -1.44
N ALA A 14 -11.38 13.72 -2.75
CA ALA A 14 -10.44 14.15 -3.77
C ALA A 14 -10.30 15.68 -3.84
N LEU A 15 -11.42 16.40 -3.72
CA LEU A 15 -11.43 17.85 -3.67
C LEU A 15 -10.63 18.38 -2.47
N ALA A 16 -10.80 17.79 -1.29
CA ALA A 16 -10.05 18.16 -0.09
C ALA A 16 -8.55 17.84 -0.24
N ASP A 17 -8.23 16.69 -0.83
CA ASP A 17 -6.86 16.23 -1.02
C ASP A 17 -6.04 17.14 -1.95
N GLN A 18 -6.68 17.68 -3.00
CA GLN A 18 -6.08 18.70 -3.88
C GLN A 18 -5.67 19.99 -3.16
N GLN A 19 -6.14 20.23 -1.93
CA GLN A 19 -5.77 21.42 -1.17
C GLN A 19 -4.49 21.22 -0.35
N VAL A 20 -4.04 19.99 -0.15
CA VAL A 20 -2.85 19.66 0.65
C VAL A 20 -1.62 20.36 0.07
N GLY A 21 -0.82 20.97 0.95
CA GLY A 21 0.35 21.78 0.59
C GLY A 21 0.05 23.27 0.40
N LYS A 22 -1.21 23.69 0.32
CA LYS A 22 -1.54 25.12 0.18
C LYS A 22 -1.25 25.92 1.47
N PRO A 23 -0.82 27.19 1.37
CA PRO A 23 -0.47 27.98 2.56
C PRO A 23 -1.65 28.26 3.48
N TYR A 24 -1.36 28.34 4.78
CA TYR A 24 -2.30 28.83 5.77
C TYR A 24 -2.22 30.35 5.89
N VAL A 25 -3.37 31.03 5.80
CA VAL A 25 -3.50 32.47 6.06
C VAL A 25 -4.78 32.72 6.84
N LEU A 26 -4.65 33.32 8.04
CA LEU A 26 -5.79 33.66 8.89
C LEU A 26 -6.80 34.53 8.12
N GLY A 27 -8.08 34.14 8.12
CA GLY A 27 -9.16 34.81 7.39
C GLY A 27 -9.30 34.39 5.92
N ALA A 28 -8.51 33.45 5.42
CA ALA A 28 -8.58 33.05 4.02
C ALA A 28 -9.58 31.91 3.75
N ASN A 29 -10.41 32.09 2.72
CA ASN A 29 -11.47 31.16 2.33
C ASN A 29 -11.21 30.44 0.98
N GLY A 30 -9.95 30.36 0.54
CA GLY A 30 -9.58 29.69 -0.72
C GLY A 30 -9.64 30.58 -1.97
N PRO A 31 -9.38 30.01 -3.16
CA PRO A 31 -8.87 28.65 -3.38
C PRO A 31 -7.35 28.53 -3.25
N LEU A 32 -6.61 29.64 -3.15
CA LEU A 32 -5.14 29.64 -3.18
C LEU A 32 -4.49 29.46 -1.79
N ARG A 33 -5.24 29.75 -0.73
CA ARG A 33 -4.80 29.75 0.67
C ARG A 33 -6.02 29.65 1.58
N PHE A 34 -5.84 29.08 2.76
CA PHE A 34 -6.95 28.79 3.67
C PHE A 34 -6.60 29.11 5.12
N ASP A 35 -7.59 29.51 5.91
CA ASP A 35 -7.58 29.21 7.34
C ASP A 35 -8.37 27.93 7.64
N CYS A 36 -8.44 27.55 8.92
CA CYS A 36 -9.02 26.29 9.34
C CYS A 36 -10.51 26.18 8.98
N SER A 37 -11.30 27.19 9.30
CA SER A 37 -12.71 27.27 8.92
C SER A 37 -12.88 27.48 7.42
N GLY A 38 -12.07 28.34 6.81
CA GLY A 38 -12.12 28.68 5.39
C GLY A 38 -11.92 27.48 4.48
N LEU A 39 -11.09 26.50 4.87
CA LEU A 39 -11.00 25.22 4.16
C LEU A 39 -12.33 24.48 4.17
N VAL A 40 -12.97 24.34 5.34
CA VAL A 40 -14.26 23.63 5.49
C VAL A 40 -15.37 24.34 4.72
N LEU A 41 -15.43 25.68 4.82
CA LEU A 41 -16.38 26.50 4.07
C LEU A 41 -16.22 26.31 2.56
N TRP A 42 -14.98 26.37 2.07
CA TRP A 42 -14.69 26.21 0.65
C TRP A 42 -15.06 24.83 0.13
N LEU A 43 -14.72 23.77 0.86
CA LEU A 43 -15.08 22.40 0.49
C LEU A 43 -16.59 22.19 0.42
N ASN A 44 -17.33 22.66 1.43
CA ASN A 44 -18.79 22.54 1.46
C ASN A 44 -19.48 23.31 0.34
N ASN A 45 -19.00 24.52 0.02
CA ASN A 45 -19.53 25.31 -1.09
C ASN A 45 -19.20 24.70 -2.45
N ARG A 46 -17.95 24.27 -2.66
CA ARG A 46 -17.48 23.77 -3.96
C ARG A 46 -18.05 22.40 -4.31
N SER A 47 -18.31 21.57 -3.30
CA SER A 47 -18.96 20.26 -3.45
C SER A 47 -20.49 20.33 -3.52
N GLY A 48 -21.08 21.50 -3.26
CA GLY A 48 -22.53 21.65 -3.09
C GLY A 48 -23.08 21.01 -1.81
N ALA A 49 -22.24 20.46 -0.94
CA ALA A 49 -22.64 19.66 0.22
C ALA A 49 -23.47 20.43 1.25
N LEU A 50 -23.11 21.69 1.45
CA LEU A 50 -23.83 22.63 2.27
C LEU A 50 -23.42 24.05 1.86
N PRO A 51 -24.33 24.88 1.36
CA PRO A 51 -24.03 26.30 1.18
C PRO A 51 -23.68 26.95 2.52
N MET A 52 -22.51 27.57 2.60
CA MET A 52 -22.02 28.24 3.80
C MET A 52 -21.48 29.63 3.47
N GLY A 53 -21.96 30.64 4.19
CA GLY A 53 -21.30 31.95 4.22
C GLY A 53 -20.03 31.93 5.06
N ASP A 54 -19.34 33.06 5.13
CA ASP A 54 -18.18 33.20 6.02
C ASP A 54 -18.58 32.93 7.48
N ASP A 55 -17.81 32.10 8.17
CA ASP A 55 -18.08 31.66 9.54
C ASP A 55 -16.78 31.18 10.20
N THR A 56 -16.76 31.22 11.53
CA THR A 56 -15.61 30.79 12.32
C THR A 56 -15.73 29.30 12.69
N ALA A 57 -14.62 28.66 13.05
CA ALA A 57 -14.63 27.32 13.64
C ALA A 57 -15.61 27.21 14.83
N ALA A 58 -15.69 28.25 15.66
CA ALA A 58 -16.60 28.33 16.80
C ALA A 58 -18.08 28.43 16.39
N GLY A 59 -18.40 29.19 15.35
CA GLY A 59 -19.77 29.31 14.83
C GLY A 59 -20.23 28.01 14.15
N ILE A 60 -19.35 27.38 13.38
CA ILE A 60 -19.61 26.06 12.79
C ILE A 60 -19.85 25.03 13.89
N TYR A 61 -19.01 25.00 14.94
CA TYR A 61 -19.17 24.08 16.07
C TYR A 61 -20.57 24.13 16.69
N ASN A 62 -21.10 25.34 16.92
CA ASN A 62 -22.42 25.55 17.53
C ASN A 62 -23.58 24.97 16.69
N ARG A 63 -23.36 24.75 15.40
CA ARG A 63 -24.34 24.14 14.48
C ARG A 63 -24.18 22.63 14.35
N THR A 64 -23.15 22.03 14.95
CA THR A 64 -22.89 20.59 14.86
C THR A 64 -23.57 19.78 15.98
N LYS A 65 -23.74 18.48 15.74
CA LYS A 65 -24.13 17.48 16.74
C LYS A 65 -23.00 16.46 16.92
N ALA A 66 -22.89 15.85 18.10
CA ALA A 66 -21.91 14.78 18.34
C ALA A 66 -22.21 13.59 17.44
N VAL A 67 -21.17 12.91 16.97
CA VAL A 67 -21.26 11.64 16.25
C VAL A 67 -20.80 10.53 17.19
N THR A 68 -21.61 9.47 17.28
CA THR A 68 -21.26 8.27 18.04
C THR A 68 -20.07 7.57 17.38
N ALA A 69 -19.16 7.02 18.20
CA ALA A 69 -18.03 6.26 17.70
C ALA A 69 -18.49 5.13 16.75
N GLY A 70 -17.81 4.98 15.61
CA GLY A 70 -18.15 4.03 14.55
C GLY A 70 -19.22 4.52 13.57
N ALA A 71 -19.93 5.62 13.87
CA ALA A 71 -20.90 6.22 12.98
C ALA A 71 -20.32 7.41 12.18
N GLU A 72 -19.00 7.59 12.19
CA GLU A 72 -18.32 8.65 11.45
C GLU A 72 -18.50 8.46 9.93
N LYS A 73 -18.49 9.57 9.19
CA LYS A 73 -18.55 9.55 7.72
C LYS A 73 -17.74 10.71 7.13
N VAL A 74 -17.48 10.62 5.82
CA VAL A 74 -16.86 11.72 5.04
C VAL A 74 -17.65 13.03 5.24
N GLY A 75 -16.93 14.11 5.54
CA GLY A 75 -17.49 15.42 5.83
C GLY A 75 -17.78 15.70 7.30
N ASP A 76 -17.67 14.69 8.18
CA ASP A 76 -17.67 14.95 9.61
C ASP A 76 -16.45 15.78 10.03
N LEU A 77 -16.60 16.48 11.14
CA LEU A 77 -15.71 17.53 11.58
C LEU A 77 -15.12 17.20 12.94
N VAL A 78 -13.88 17.60 13.15
CA VAL A 78 -13.19 17.55 14.44
C VAL A 78 -12.78 18.96 14.85
N PHE A 79 -12.69 19.21 16.16
CA PHE A 79 -12.41 20.55 16.68
C PHE A 79 -11.44 20.51 17.87
N LEU A 80 -10.76 21.64 18.10
CA LEU A 80 -9.99 21.89 19.32
C LEU A 80 -10.56 23.08 20.11
N ARG A 81 -10.73 22.90 21.42
CA ARG A 81 -11.03 23.98 22.38
C ARG A 81 -9.76 24.69 22.87
N ASN A 82 -9.01 25.30 21.95
CA ASN A 82 -7.72 25.93 22.23
C ASN A 82 -7.73 27.46 22.08
N ASN A 83 -8.90 28.10 22.00
CA ASN A 83 -9.01 29.56 21.93
C ASN A 83 -9.87 30.10 23.08
N PRO A 84 -9.25 30.49 24.22
CA PRO A 84 -9.97 30.96 25.40
C PRO A 84 -10.69 32.30 25.18
N ALA A 85 -10.35 33.05 24.11
CA ALA A 85 -11.05 34.30 23.78
C ALA A 85 -12.44 34.08 23.17
N ARG A 86 -12.81 32.83 22.84
CA ARG A 86 -14.14 32.47 22.33
C ARG A 86 -15.00 31.89 23.46
N SER A 87 -16.28 32.25 23.49
CA SER A 87 -17.22 31.79 24.54
C SER A 87 -17.37 30.27 24.63
N ASN A 88 -17.22 29.54 23.52
CA ASN A 88 -17.20 28.08 23.49
C ASN A 88 -15.77 27.48 23.45
N GLY A 89 -14.72 28.31 23.53
CA GLY A 89 -13.32 27.90 23.54
C GLY A 89 -12.78 27.36 22.21
N ILE A 90 -13.61 27.23 21.17
CA ILE A 90 -13.22 26.57 19.91
C ILE A 90 -12.29 27.48 19.10
N GLY A 91 -11.11 26.96 18.76
CA GLY A 91 -10.09 27.69 18.00
C GLY A 91 -9.66 27.02 16.70
N HIS A 92 -9.97 25.73 16.51
CA HIS A 92 -9.53 24.99 15.32
C HIS A 92 -10.58 23.96 14.88
N ILE A 93 -10.59 23.67 13.58
CA ILE A 93 -11.51 22.76 12.90
C ILE A 93 -10.80 22.01 11.78
N ALA A 94 -11.18 20.77 11.54
CA ALA A 94 -10.75 19.97 10.40
C ALA A 94 -11.84 18.99 9.95
N VAL A 95 -11.65 18.37 8.78
CA VAL A 95 -12.65 17.51 8.13
C VAL A 95 -12.14 16.09 7.89
N LEU A 96 -12.97 15.10 8.19
CA LEU A 96 -12.76 13.69 7.84
C LEU A 96 -13.04 13.49 6.35
N THR A 97 -12.11 12.85 5.64
CA THR A 97 -12.19 12.71 4.18
C THR A 97 -12.20 11.27 3.69
N GLN A 98 -11.64 10.32 4.41
CA GLN A 98 -11.54 8.93 3.96
C GLN A 98 -11.39 7.96 5.14
N LYS A 99 -12.08 6.82 5.10
CA LYS A 99 -11.79 5.68 6.00
C LYS A 99 -10.57 4.94 5.45
N LEU A 100 -9.55 4.78 6.28
CA LEU A 100 -8.31 4.11 5.91
C LEU A 100 -8.44 2.59 6.13
N SER A 101 -7.64 1.81 5.41
CA SER A 101 -7.63 0.33 5.49
C SER A 101 -7.35 -0.19 6.90
N ASN A 102 -6.52 0.52 7.66
CA ASN A 102 -6.24 0.22 9.07
C ASN A 102 -7.40 0.58 10.05
N GLY A 103 -8.56 0.98 9.54
CA GLY A 103 -9.73 1.37 10.33
C GLY A 103 -9.69 2.80 10.89
N ASP A 104 -8.61 3.55 10.71
CA ASP A 104 -8.51 4.97 11.10
C ASP A 104 -9.22 5.87 10.07
N TRP A 105 -9.33 7.16 10.36
CA TRP A 105 -9.91 8.16 9.46
C TRP A 105 -8.85 9.16 9.02
N ARG A 106 -8.71 9.39 7.72
CA ARG A 106 -7.95 10.50 7.15
C ARG A 106 -8.66 11.81 7.49
N ILE A 107 -7.88 12.77 7.96
CA ILE A 107 -8.31 14.14 8.23
C ILE A 107 -7.49 15.10 7.38
N ILE A 108 -8.16 16.09 6.78
CA ILE A 108 -7.51 17.21 6.10
C ILE A 108 -7.77 18.48 6.90
N GLU A 109 -6.71 19.23 7.20
CA GLU A 109 -6.76 20.44 8.00
C GLU A 109 -5.87 21.55 7.43
N ALA A 110 -6.34 22.79 7.46
CA ALA A 110 -5.47 23.96 7.32
C ALA A 110 -4.89 24.28 8.72
N ARG A 111 -3.77 23.63 9.05
CA ARG A 111 -3.29 23.48 10.43
C ARG A 111 -2.73 24.74 11.06
N GLY A 112 -2.16 25.63 10.25
CA GLY A 112 -1.51 26.86 10.72
C GLY A 112 -0.36 27.30 9.83
N ARG A 113 0.15 28.51 10.06
CA ARG A 113 1.15 29.19 9.20
C ARG A 113 2.39 28.34 8.90
N ALA A 114 2.86 27.55 9.87
CA ALA A 114 4.04 26.72 9.72
C ALA A 114 3.84 25.48 8.82
N TYR A 115 2.59 25.05 8.60
CA TYR A 115 2.30 23.76 7.96
C TYR A 115 1.41 23.87 6.72
N GLY A 116 0.57 24.90 6.63
CA GLY A 116 -0.44 24.98 5.57
C GLY A 116 -1.54 23.93 5.71
N VAL A 117 -2.06 23.46 4.59
CA VAL A 117 -3.02 22.36 4.52
C VAL A 117 -2.28 21.02 4.54
N VAL A 118 -2.62 20.13 5.47
CA VAL A 118 -1.93 18.86 5.69
C VAL A 118 -2.90 17.69 5.83
N ARG A 119 -2.38 16.48 5.62
CA ARG A 119 -3.03 15.21 5.96
C ARG A 119 -2.65 14.82 7.38
N THR A 120 -3.63 14.42 8.17
CA THR A 120 -3.48 13.83 9.50
C THR A 120 -4.49 12.69 9.66
N THR A 121 -4.64 12.17 10.87
CA THR A 121 -5.58 11.08 11.15
C THR A 121 -6.44 11.35 12.38
N LEU A 122 -7.58 10.69 12.48
CA LEU A 122 -8.46 10.78 13.65
C LEU A 122 -7.78 10.25 14.91
N SER A 123 -6.97 9.18 14.81
CA SER A 123 -6.13 8.73 15.94
C SER A 123 -5.17 9.82 16.42
N TYR A 124 -4.50 10.53 15.51
CA TYR A 124 -3.64 11.66 15.84
C TYR A 124 -4.44 12.78 16.54
N TRP A 125 -5.63 13.11 16.03
CA TRP A 125 -6.52 14.09 16.65
C TRP A 125 -7.03 13.66 18.04
N GLY A 126 -7.25 12.35 18.24
CA GLY A 126 -7.65 11.76 19.51
C GLY A 126 -6.64 11.97 20.65
N THR A 127 -5.36 12.16 20.33
CA THR A 127 -4.30 12.43 21.32
C THR A 127 -4.21 13.89 21.77
N ARG A 128 -4.97 14.81 21.15
CA ARG A 128 -4.81 16.25 21.37
C ARG A 128 -5.59 16.69 22.63
N ARG A 129 -4.91 17.41 23.53
CA ARG A 129 -5.41 17.85 24.85
C ARG A 129 -6.78 18.54 24.86
N TYR A 130 -7.19 19.16 23.75
CA TYR A 130 -8.45 19.93 23.65
C TYR A 130 -9.41 19.40 22.60
N TYR A 131 -9.25 18.14 22.19
CA TYR A 131 -10.12 17.49 21.21
C TYR A 131 -11.55 17.31 21.74
N THR A 132 -12.55 17.58 20.89
CA THR A 132 -13.97 17.60 21.30
C THR A 132 -14.81 16.42 20.81
N GLY A 133 -14.19 15.37 20.29
CA GLY A 133 -14.87 14.31 19.56
C GLY A 133 -15.30 14.73 18.14
N VAL A 134 -15.77 13.75 17.38
CA VAL A 134 -16.28 13.93 16.01
C VAL A 134 -17.68 14.55 16.05
N ARG A 135 -17.93 15.50 15.16
CA ARG A 135 -19.22 16.20 15.08
C ARG A 135 -19.68 16.37 13.64
N ARG A 136 -21.00 16.43 13.45
CA ARG A 136 -21.64 16.51 12.13
C ARG A 136 -22.52 17.73 12.04
N LEU A 137 -22.45 18.45 10.92
CA LEU A 137 -23.45 19.45 10.57
C LEU A 137 -24.73 18.72 10.12
N PRO A 138 -25.89 18.92 10.78
CA PRO A 138 -27.11 18.15 10.46
C PRO A 138 -27.58 18.29 9.01
N ALA A 139 -27.38 19.46 8.41
CA ALA A 139 -27.76 19.74 7.02
C ALA A 139 -26.69 19.34 5.98
N PHE A 140 -25.50 18.89 6.42
CA PHE A 140 -24.47 18.42 5.50
C PHE A 140 -24.93 17.12 4.82
N ARG A 141 -24.94 17.14 3.50
CA ARG A 141 -25.27 15.98 2.68
C ARG A 141 -24.32 15.89 1.50
N LEU A 142 -23.99 14.68 1.10
CA LEU A 142 -23.31 14.40 -0.16
C LEU A 142 -24.28 13.64 -1.04
N ALA A 143 -24.00 13.58 -2.34
CA ALA A 143 -24.76 12.75 -3.23
C ALA A 143 -24.66 11.32 -2.70
N THR A 144 -25.81 10.71 -2.47
CA THR A 144 -25.87 9.27 -2.36
C THR A 144 -25.40 8.77 -3.72
N SER A 145 -24.17 8.27 -3.79
CA SER A 145 -23.89 7.32 -4.82
C SER A 145 -24.93 6.22 -4.62
N THR A 146 -25.87 6.04 -5.56
CA THR A 146 -26.13 4.67 -5.99
C THR A 146 -24.74 4.09 -6.12
N PRO A 147 -24.36 3.03 -5.38
CA PRO A 147 -23.05 2.45 -5.62
C PRO A 147 -23.01 2.27 -7.13
N ALA A 148 -22.15 3.01 -7.81
CA ALA A 148 -21.76 2.59 -9.14
C ALA A 148 -21.41 1.12 -8.89
N PRO A 149 -22.05 0.16 -9.59
CA PRO A 149 -21.69 -1.24 -9.39
C PRO A 149 -20.17 -1.24 -9.37
N ALA A 150 -19.58 -1.70 -8.25
CA ALA A 150 -18.13 -1.65 -8.06
C ALA A 150 -17.55 -2.04 -9.40
N PRO A 151 -16.77 -1.16 -10.06
CA PRO A 151 -16.48 -1.29 -11.49
C PRO A 151 -16.18 -2.76 -11.70
N THR A 152 -16.95 -3.45 -12.53
CA THR A 152 -16.83 -4.91 -12.68
C THR A 152 -15.37 -5.14 -13.01
N LEU A 153 -14.58 -5.53 -12.01
CA LEU A 153 -13.16 -5.54 -12.16
C LEU A 153 -12.92 -6.69 -13.11
N ASP A 154 -12.51 -6.40 -14.33
CA ASP A 154 -12.25 -7.45 -15.30
C ASP A 154 -11.19 -8.41 -14.76
N ALA A 155 -11.16 -9.60 -15.33
CA ALA A 155 -10.09 -10.53 -15.07
C ALA A 155 -8.74 -9.85 -15.38
N LEU A 156 -7.78 -9.93 -14.46
CA LEU A 156 -6.47 -9.32 -14.63
C LEU A 156 -5.39 -10.40 -14.64
N ASP A 157 -4.67 -10.49 -15.76
CA ASP A 157 -3.52 -11.35 -15.88
C ASP A 157 -2.30 -10.74 -15.20
N LEU A 158 -1.55 -11.57 -14.48
CA LEU A 158 -0.39 -11.16 -13.70
C LEU A 158 0.71 -12.20 -13.74
N ARG A 159 1.95 -11.72 -13.83
CA ARG A 159 3.17 -12.51 -13.70
C ARG A 159 4.01 -12.00 -12.54
N VAL A 160 4.33 -12.89 -11.60
CA VAL A 160 5.13 -12.56 -10.42
C VAL A 160 6.36 -13.43 -10.40
N ALA A 161 7.54 -12.82 -10.25
CA ALA A 161 8.78 -13.55 -10.06
C ALA A 161 9.25 -13.47 -8.62
N THR A 162 9.89 -14.54 -8.12
CA THR A 162 10.76 -14.46 -6.96
C THR A 162 12.18 -14.87 -7.34
N PHE A 163 13.18 -14.16 -6.81
CA PHE A 163 14.58 -14.43 -7.13
C PHE A 163 15.52 -14.02 -5.98
N ASN A 164 16.16 -15.01 -5.38
CA ASN A 164 17.34 -14.79 -4.55
C ASN A 164 18.54 -14.46 -5.44
N CYS A 165 19.14 -13.29 -5.21
CA CYS A 165 20.19 -12.74 -6.05
C CYS A 165 21.61 -13.02 -5.54
N SER A 166 21.77 -13.78 -4.45
CA SER A 166 23.05 -14.20 -3.86
C SER A 166 23.96 -13.02 -3.50
N ASP A 167 23.79 -12.47 -2.29
CA ASP A 167 24.47 -11.24 -1.86
C ASP A 167 26.00 -11.49 -1.89
N PRO A 168 26.80 -10.65 -2.60
CA PRO A 168 28.26 -10.81 -2.66
C PRO A 168 28.95 -10.78 -1.30
N ARG A 169 28.27 -10.33 -0.24
CA ARG A 169 28.74 -10.39 1.15
C ARG A 169 28.94 -11.84 1.63
N PHE A 170 28.15 -12.78 1.12
CA PHE A 170 28.15 -14.18 1.54
C PHE A 170 28.41 -15.18 0.42
N GLY A 171 28.26 -14.75 -0.84
CA GLY A 171 28.47 -15.55 -2.04
C GLY A 171 29.60 -15.03 -2.93
N ASP A 172 29.48 -15.33 -4.22
CA ASP A 172 30.46 -14.95 -5.23
C ASP A 172 30.52 -13.43 -5.45
N PRO A 173 31.70 -12.87 -5.79
CA PRO A 173 31.82 -11.44 -6.07
C PRO A 173 30.96 -11.02 -7.26
N LEU A 174 30.41 -9.79 -7.21
CA LEU A 174 29.62 -9.21 -8.29
C LEU A 174 30.51 -8.77 -9.46
N THR A 175 30.96 -9.72 -10.27
CA THR A 175 31.74 -9.44 -11.49
C THR A 175 30.83 -8.94 -12.63
N PRO A 176 31.37 -8.22 -13.64
CA PRO A 176 30.57 -7.80 -14.79
C PRO A 176 29.88 -8.95 -15.54
N ALA A 177 30.47 -10.16 -15.52
CA ALA A 177 29.85 -11.34 -16.12
C ALA A 177 28.63 -11.81 -15.30
N ARG A 178 28.76 -11.80 -13.97
CA ARG A 178 27.69 -12.13 -13.04
C ARG A 178 26.53 -11.12 -13.12
N GLU A 179 26.84 -9.83 -13.20
CA GLU A 179 25.85 -8.76 -13.43
C GLU A 179 25.02 -9.00 -14.69
N ARG A 180 25.68 -9.32 -15.82
CA ARG A 180 25.00 -9.62 -17.08
C ARG A 180 24.12 -10.87 -16.99
N ALA A 181 24.57 -11.89 -16.27
CA ALA A 181 23.78 -13.11 -16.06
C ALA A 181 22.52 -12.82 -15.23
N LEU A 182 22.67 -12.14 -14.09
CA LEU A 182 21.55 -11.69 -13.24
C LEU A 182 20.53 -10.86 -14.04
N ALA A 183 21.01 -9.87 -14.79
CA ALA A 183 20.20 -9.02 -15.67
C ALA A 183 19.45 -9.84 -16.73
N ALA A 184 20.14 -10.76 -17.42
CA ALA A 184 19.54 -11.60 -18.44
C ALA A 184 18.42 -12.49 -17.86
N THR A 185 18.62 -13.04 -16.66
CA THR A 185 17.62 -13.86 -15.96
C THR A 185 16.34 -13.07 -15.68
N VAL A 186 16.44 -11.87 -15.10
CA VAL A 186 15.24 -11.07 -14.79
C VAL A 186 14.55 -10.57 -16.05
N VAL A 187 15.28 -10.12 -17.07
CA VAL A 187 14.70 -9.68 -18.36
C VAL A 187 13.98 -10.84 -19.06
N ALA A 188 14.56 -12.04 -19.04
CA ALA A 188 13.95 -13.22 -19.64
C ALA A 188 12.70 -13.70 -18.88
N ALA A 189 12.52 -13.33 -17.61
CA ALA A 189 11.34 -13.70 -16.82
C ALA A 189 10.07 -12.98 -17.29
N LYS A 190 10.20 -11.75 -17.80
CA LYS A 190 9.08 -10.90 -18.24
C LYS A 190 7.96 -10.85 -17.18
N ALA A 191 8.34 -10.69 -15.92
CA ALA A 191 7.38 -10.55 -14.82
C ALA A 191 6.87 -9.10 -14.78
N ASP A 192 5.70 -8.91 -14.18
CA ASP A 192 5.17 -7.58 -13.89
C ASP A 192 5.74 -7.03 -12.59
N VAL A 193 5.98 -7.94 -11.62
CA VAL A 193 6.55 -7.66 -10.31
C VAL A 193 7.60 -8.73 -9.98
N TYR A 194 8.71 -8.29 -9.40
CA TYR A 194 9.83 -9.13 -8.97
C TYR A 194 10.02 -8.99 -7.47
N LEU A 195 9.93 -10.10 -6.75
CA LEU A 195 10.16 -10.24 -5.32
C LEU A 195 11.59 -10.73 -5.13
N LEU A 196 12.47 -9.82 -4.76
CA LEU A 196 13.92 -10.02 -4.74
C LEU A 196 14.40 -10.22 -3.31
N THR A 197 15.31 -11.17 -3.12
CA THR A 197 16.03 -11.39 -1.86
C THR A 197 17.52 -11.38 -2.12
N GLU A 198 18.31 -11.12 -1.07
CA GLU A 198 19.77 -10.96 -1.18
C GLU A 198 20.19 -9.97 -2.29
N ALA A 199 19.40 -8.91 -2.45
CA ALA A 199 19.53 -7.91 -3.51
C ALA A 199 19.98 -6.55 -2.92
N PRO A 200 21.24 -6.41 -2.45
CA PRO A 200 21.78 -5.12 -2.04
C PRO A 200 21.75 -4.13 -3.21
N SER A 201 21.99 -2.84 -2.92
CA SER A 201 21.80 -1.73 -3.87
C SER A 201 22.56 -1.96 -5.19
N ALA A 202 23.78 -2.47 -5.08
CA ALA A 202 24.62 -2.83 -6.22
C ALA A 202 23.94 -3.83 -7.16
N ILE A 203 23.26 -4.85 -6.64
CA ILE A 203 22.55 -5.84 -7.46
C ILE A 203 21.23 -5.28 -7.97
N ARG A 204 20.35 -4.76 -7.10
CA ARG A 204 19.00 -4.37 -7.53
C ARG A 204 19.00 -3.24 -8.56
N TYR A 205 19.99 -2.36 -8.55
CA TYR A 205 20.12 -1.33 -9.58
C TYR A 205 20.64 -1.89 -10.90
N VAL A 206 21.52 -2.89 -10.91
CA VAL A 206 21.89 -3.63 -12.14
C VAL A 206 20.65 -4.28 -12.76
N LEU A 207 19.85 -4.97 -11.95
CA LEU A 207 18.62 -5.62 -12.41
C LEU A 207 17.65 -4.59 -13.01
N ARG A 208 17.33 -3.53 -12.26
CA ARG A 208 16.41 -2.46 -12.67
C ARG A 208 16.86 -1.77 -13.95
N ASP A 209 18.15 -1.44 -14.05
CA ASP A 209 18.67 -0.68 -15.18
C ASP A 209 18.69 -1.52 -16.47
N ALA A 210 18.82 -2.85 -16.35
CA ALA A 210 18.73 -3.77 -17.49
C ALA A 210 17.31 -4.01 -17.99
N MET A 211 16.28 -3.71 -17.19
CA MET A 211 14.89 -3.92 -17.59
C MET A 211 14.51 -3.04 -18.79
N PRO A 212 13.59 -3.47 -19.67
CA PRO A 212 13.11 -2.65 -20.79
C PRO A 212 12.54 -1.31 -20.31
N GLY A 213 13.05 -0.19 -20.84
CA GLY A 213 12.72 1.17 -20.39
C GLY A 213 13.56 1.68 -19.20
N GLY A 214 14.43 0.82 -18.64
CA GLY A 214 15.41 1.13 -17.62
C GLY A 214 14.83 1.71 -16.32
N ARG A 215 15.70 2.36 -15.54
CA ARG A 215 15.37 2.99 -14.26
C ARG A 215 14.26 4.03 -14.30
N ALA A 216 13.99 4.61 -15.47
CA ALA A 216 12.91 5.57 -15.62
C ALA A 216 11.54 4.89 -15.52
N ARG A 217 11.44 3.60 -15.89
CA ARG A 217 10.20 2.83 -15.89
C ARG A 217 10.08 1.91 -14.67
N TRP A 218 11.17 1.27 -14.30
CA TRP A 218 11.17 0.27 -13.22
C TRP A 218 11.52 0.94 -11.90
N LEU A 219 10.62 0.83 -10.93
CA LEU A 219 10.83 1.31 -9.58
C LEU A 219 11.16 0.15 -8.67
N VAL A 220 11.82 0.47 -7.56
CA VAL A 220 12.22 -0.50 -6.55
C VAL A 220 11.75 0.01 -5.21
N TRP A 221 10.98 -0.84 -4.55
CA TRP A 221 10.61 -0.73 -3.15
C TRP A 221 11.53 -1.64 -2.35
N GLU A 222 12.09 -1.21 -1.22
CA GLU A 222 13.21 -1.92 -0.62
C GLU A 222 13.32 -1.79 0.90
N ARG A 223 13.70 -2.92 1.52
CA ARG A 223 14.16 -3.04 2.89
C ARG A 223 15.52 -3.75 2.86
N GLY A 224 16.60 -2.98 2.92
CA GLY A 224 17.96 -3.53 2.96
C GLY A 224 18.30 -4.36 1.71
N THR A 225 18.18 -5.68 1.83
CA THR A 225 18.44 -6.68 0.77
C THR A 225 17.19 -7.41 0.28
N GLN A 226 16.02 -7.09 0.83
CA GLN A 226 14.73 -7.48 0.27
C GLN A 226 14.22 -6.32 -0.59
N ALA A 227 13.67 -6.63 -1.77
CA ALA A 227 13.16 -5.60 -2.67
C ALA A 227 11.99 -6.10 -3.51
N ILE A 228 11.08 -5.19 -3.84
CA ILE A 228 9.96 -5.40 -4.76
C ILE A 228 10.17 -4.46 -5.93
N MET A 229 10.51 -5.01 -7.09
CA MET A 229 10.75 -4.26 -8.32
C MET A 229 9.56 -4.38 -9.26
N PHE A 230 9.05 -3.26 -9.77
CA PHE A 230 7.82 -3.21 -10.56
C PHE A 230 7.82 -2.12 -11.62
N ASP A 231 6.98 -2.29 -12.64
CA ASP A 231 6.80 -1.33 -13.73
C ASP A 231 5.82 -0.21 -13.35
N LYS A 232 6.31 1.04 -13.26
CA LYS A 232 5.49 2.20 -12.88
C LYS A 232 4.44 2.60 -13.91
N HIS A 233 4.54 2.13 -15.16
CA HIS A 233 3.51 2.37 -16.17
C HIS A 233 2.31 1.46 -15.96
N ARG A 234 2.51 0.28 -15.36
CA ARG A 234 1.43 -0.60 -14.97
C ARG A 234 0.91 -0.27 -13.58
N PHE A 235 1.79 -0.05 -12.62
CA PHE A 235 1.42 0.15 -11.23
C PHE A 235 1.63 1.60 -10.77
N SER A 236 0.68 2.09 -9.99
CA SER A 236 0.93 3.17 -9.04
C SER A 236 1.20 2.57 -7.66
N TYR A 237 1.79 3.36 -6.76
CA TYR A 237 2.20 2.91 -5.44
C TYR A 237 1.84 3.98 -4.42
N ALA A 238 1.46 3.55 -3.22
CA ALA A 238 1.37 4.41 -2.05
C ALA A 238 2.67 4.28 -1.25
N ALA A 239 3.28 5.39 -0.84
CA ALA A 239 4.40 5.33 0.11
C ALA A 239 3.88 4.91 1.50
N GLY A 240 4.56 3.98 2.16
CA GLY A 240 4.15 3.39 3.43
C GLY A 240 4.99 2.16 3.76
N ASP A 241 5.90 2.27 4.72
CA ASP A 241 6.84 1.21 5.09
C ASP A 241 6.17 0.20 6.04
N ASP A 242 6.19 -1.09 5.69
CA ASP A 242 5.84 -2.21 6.60
C ASP A 242 6.95 -3.30 6.63
N PRO A 243 8.20 -2.93 7.01
CA PRO A 243 9.31 -3.85 7.05
C PRO A 243 9.19 -4.81 8.23
N ILE A 244 9.48 -6.09 7.99
CA ILE A 244 9.39 -7.14 9.00
C ILE A 244 10.77 -7.79 9.16
N THR A 245 11.20 -8.01 10.40
CA THR A 245 12.52 -8.61 10.69
C THR A 245 12.34 -10.04 11.16
N PHE A 246 13.16 -10.96 10.63
CA PHE A 246 13.15 -12.37 10.99
C PHE A 246 14.41 -12.72 11.79
N GLY A 247 14.24 -13.01 13.08
CA GLY A 247 15.34 -13.44 13.95
C GLY A 247 16.25 -12.29 14.41
N PRO A 248 17.48 -12.60 14.86
CA PRO A 248 18.33 -11.65 15.58
C PRO A 248 19.07 -10.67 14.66
N THR A 249 19.00 -10.85 13.34
CA THR A 249 19.71 -10.02 12.36
C THR A 249 18.72 -9.13 11.61
N ASP A 250 19.15 -7.92 11.26
CA ASP A 250 18.41 -7.04 10.36
C ASP A 250 18.39 -7.52 8.89
N TYR A 251 19.32 -8.42 8.52
CA TYR A 251 19.47 -8.97 7.17
C TYR A 251 18.30 -9.86 6.71
N HIS A 252 17.73 -10.66 7.62
CA HIS A 252 16.59 -11.54 7.31
C HIS A 252 15.28 -10.87 7.70
N GLY A 253 14.23 -11.12 6.93
CA GLY A 253 13.01 -10.36 7.06
C GLY A 253 12.19 -10.35 5.78
N GLY A 254 11.26 -9.43 5.71
CA GLY A 254 10.50 -9.17 4.49
C GLY A 254 10.07 -7.72 4.39
N ASP A 255 9.59 -7.38 3.20
CA ASP A 255 9.06 -6.07 2.87
C ASP A 255 7.72 -6.25 2.15
N ILE A 256 6.82 -5.28 2.33
CA ILE A 256 5.45 -5.31 1.80
C ILE A 256 5.21 -4.04 1.01
N ALA A 257 4.72 -4.18 -0.23
CA ALA A 257 4.35 -3.07 -1.09
C ALA A 257 2.88 -3.16 -1.52
N GLU A 258 2.15 -2.08 -1.31
CA GLU A 258 0.81 -1.86 -1.87
C GLU A 258 0.93 -1.21 -3.26
N LEU A 259 0.53 -1.95 -4.29
CA LEU A 259 0.53 -1.51 -5.68
C LEU A 259 -0.90 -1.48 -6.23
N VAL A 260 -1.23 -0.43 -6.97
CA VAL A 260 -2.53 -0.28 -7.64
C VAL A 260 -2.32 -0.37 -9.14
N ASP A 261 -2.92 -1.39 -9.76
CA ASP A 261 -2.92 -1.54 -11.21
C ASP A 261 -3.64 -0.36 -11.85
N ARG A 262 -2.96 0.38 -12.72
CA ARG A 262 -3.46 1.65 -13.27
C ARG A 262 -4.62 1.46 -14.25
N ALA A 263 -4.69 0.32 -14.90
CA ALA A 263 -5.74 0.04 -15.90
C ALA A 263 -7.07 -0.30 -15.20
N THR A 264 -7.00 -1.09 -14.14
CA THR A 264 -8.18 -1.62 -13.44
C THR A 264 -8.51 -0.89 -12.15
N GLY A 265 -7.56 -0.13 -11.59
CA GLY A 265 -7.66 0.44 -10.24
C GLY A 265 -7.57 -0.60 -9.12
N ARG A 266 -7.23 -1.86 -9.44
CA ARG A 266 -7.20 -2.96 -8.47
C ARG A 266 -5.95 -2.86 -7.57
N THR A 267 -6.17 -2.88 -6.26
CA THR A 267 -5.10 -2.92 -5.26
C THR A 267 -4.57 -4.34 -5.08
N MET A 268 -3.25 -4.45 -5.03
CA MET A 268 -2.50 -5.70 -4.94
C MET A 268 -1.35 -5.50 -3.96
N ILE A 269 -1.18 -6.45 -3.05
CA ILE A 269 -0.21 -6.42 -1.97
C ILE A 269 0.85 -7.48 -2.26
N PHE A 270 2.10 -7.04 -2.37
CA PHE A 270 3.23 -7.90 -2.67
C PHE A 270 4.16 -7.97 -1.47
N GLY A 271 4.58 -9.17 -1.09
CA GLY A 271 5.54 -9.40 -0.02
C GLY A 271 6.79 -10.12 -0.51
N ALA A 272 7.96 -9.52 -0.37
CA ALA A 272 9.24 -10.18 -0.60
C ALA A 272 9.84 -10.62 0.74
N TYR A 273 10.19 -11.89 0.92
CA TYR A 273 10.70 -12.40 2.20
C TYR A 273 11.99 -13.22 2.06
N HIS A 274 12.86 -13.17 3.07
CA HIS A 274 14.09 -13.96 3.14
C HIS A 274 14.25 -14.54 4.54
N LEU A 275 14.09 -15.87 4.65
CA LEU A 275 14.21 -16.57 5.92
C LEU A 275 15.68 -16.82 6.29
N PRO A 276 16.00 -16.81 7.60
CA PRO A 276 17.33 -17.17 8.07
C PRO A 276 17.64 -18.65 7.82
N PRO A 277 18.90 -19.02 7.53
CA PRO A 277 19.28 -20.42 7.37
C PRO A 277 19.18 -21.18 8.71
N ASN A 278 19.12 -22.51 8.64
CA ASN A 278 18.95 -23.40 9.80
C ASN A 278 20.04 -23.25 10.89
N LYS A 279 21.22 -22.71 10.55
CA LYS A 279 22.29 -22.38 11.51
C LYS A 279 22.02 -21.12 12.35
N VAL A 280 21.09 -20.27 11.92
CA VAL A 280 20.70 -19.00 12.55
C VAL A 280 19.37 -19.13 13.29
N ALA A 281 18.41 -19.90 12.74
CA ALA A 281 17.11 -20.10 13.38
C ALA A 281 16.59 -21.53 13.18
N SER A 282 15.89 -22.05 14.19
CA SER A 282 15.22 -23.36 14.09
C SER A 282 14.11 -23.34 13.05
N LEU A 283 13.75 -24.52 12.51
CA LEU A 283 12.62 -24.66 11.58
C LEU A 283 11.30 -24.14 12.20
N GLU A 284 11.11 -24.32 13.51
CA GLU A 284 9.95 -23.79 14.23
C GLU A 284 9.96 -22.25 14.25
N SER A 285 11.12 -21.62 14.48
CA SER A 285 11.22 -20.15 14.45
C SER A 285 10.97 -19.60 13.06
N GLN A 286 11.50 -20.26 12.03
CA GLN A 286 11.26 -19.89 10.63
C GLN A 286 9.78 -20.00 10.26
N ALA A 287 9.08 -21.07 10.66
CA ALA A 287 7.64 -21.18 10.46
C ALA A 287 6.86 -20.03 11.14
N ARG A 288 7.21 -19.69 12.40
CA ARG A 288 6.59 -18.53 13.09
C ARG A 288 6.86 -17.20 12.38
N TYR A 289 8.01 -17.02 11.74
CA TYR A 289 8.29 -15.82 10.94
C TYR A 289 7.38 -15.74 9.71
N VAL A 290 7.14 -16.86 9.04
CA VAL A 290 6.20 -16.94 7.91
C VAL A 290 4.77 -16.65 8.36
N ASP A 291 4.33 -17.21 9.48
CA ASP A 291 3.01 -16.91 10.08
C ASP A 291 2.86 -15.42 10.39
N ALA A 292 3.87 -14.80 10.99
CA ALA A 292 3.85 -13.37 11.27
C ALA A 292 3.82 -12.53 9.98
N PHE A 293 4.57 -12.93 8.95
CA PHE A 293 4.60 -12.24 7.66
C PHE A 293 3.27 -12.32 6.93
N THR A 294 2.68 -13.51 6.86
CA THR A 294 1.35 -13.71 6.24
C THR A 294 0.23 -13.01 7.01
N ALA A 295 0.31 -12.96 8.35
CA ALA A 295 -0.60 -12.16 9.16
C ALA A 295 -0.45 -10.66 8.91
N ALA A 296 0.78 -10.17 8.69
CA ALA A 296 1.01 -8.78 8.32
C ALA A 296 0.44 -8.45 6.94
N MET A 297 0.64 -9.32 5.94
CA MET A 297 0.02 -9.19 4.63
C MET A 297 -1.50 -9.01 4.72
N ARG A 298 -2.17 -9.77 5.60
CA ARG A 298 -3.64 -9.70 5.82
C ARG A 298 -4.14 -8.42 6.49
N LYS A 299 -3.26 -7.56 7.00
CA LYS A 299 -3.64 -6.21 7.45
C LYS A 299 -3.90 -5.26 6.28
N HIS A 300 -3.43 -5.62 5.09
CA HIS A 300 -3.57 -4.82 3.89
C HIS A 300 -4.77 -5.31 3.07
N ASP A 301 -5.48 -4.34 2.52
CA ASP A 301 -6.63 -4.60 1.68
C ASP A 301 -6.22 -4.67 0.20
N GLY A 302 -6.45 -5.81 -0.45
CA GLY A 302 -6.05 -6.06 -1.84
C GLY A 302 -5.62 -7.50 -2.08
N VAL A 303 -5.35 -7.85 -3.35
CA VAL A 303 -4.89 -9.20 -3.70
C VAL A 303 -3.51 -9.47 -3.15
N ARG A 304 -3.37 -10.45 -2.26
CA ARG A 304 -2.13 -10.71 -1.51
C ARG A 304 -1.30 -11.84 -2.11
N ILE A 305 -0.06 -11.52 -2.46
CA ILE A 305 0.91 -12.46 -3.04
C ILE A 305 2.25 -12.26 -2.32
N ILE A 306 2.85 -13.35 -1.87
CA ILE A 306 4.20 -13.35 -1.29
C ILE A 306 5.13 -14.24 -2.08
N GLY A 307 6.42 -13.95 -2.01
CA GLY A 307 7.45 -14.80 -2.57
C GLY A 307 8.81 -14.47 -1.99
N GLY A 308 9.68 -15.47 -1.98
CA GLY A 308 10.92 -15.35 -1.26
C GLY A 308 11.68 -16.65 -1.19
N ASP A 309 12.68 -16.67 -0.32
CA ASP A 309 13.62 -17.77 -0.12
C ASP A 309 13.62 -18.29 1.32
N GLY A 310 13.96 -19.57 1.44
CA GLY A 310 14.16 -20.32 2.68
C GLY A 310 12.93 -21.08 3.16
N MET A 311 11.83 -21.10 2.38
CA MET A 311 10.64 -21.84 2.76
C MET A 311 10.71 -23.28 2.26
N ASP A 312 11.31 -24.14 3.07
CA ASP A 312 11.52 -25.55 2.72
C ASP A 312 10.19 -26.30 2.53
N LYS A 313 9.17 -25.98 3.34
CA LYS A 313 7.88 -26.66 3.36
C LYS A 313 6.73 -25.67 3.12
N PRO A 314 5.80 -25.98 2.20
CA PRO A 314 4.65 -25.10 1.96
C PRO A 314 3.73 -25.00 3.17
N SER A 315 3.74 -26.01 4.06
CA SER A 315 2.95 -26.03 5.30
C SER A 315 3.38 -24.98 6.33
N TRP A 316 4.44 -24.21 6.07
CA TRP A 316 4.85 -23.10 6.95
C TRP A 316 4.05 -21.83 6.71
N ALA A 317 3.38 -21.68 5.57
CA ALA A 317 2.35 -20.64 5.40
C ALA A 317 0.99 -21.34 5.43
N ASP A 318 0.59 -21.81 6.61
CA ASP A 318 -0.65 -22.57 6.73
C ASP A 318 -1.86 -21.70 6.31
N GLY A 319 -2.79 -22.31 5.58
CA GLY A 319 -3.92 -21.61 4.99
C GLY A 319 -3.57 -20.65 3.84
N TRP A 320 -2.35 -20.65 3.29
CA TRP A 320 -2.01 -19.98 2.03
C TRP A 320 -1.88 -20.98 0.88
N ILE A 321 -2.18 -20.52 -0.34
CA ILE A 321 -2.07 -21.34 -1.55
C ILE A 321 -0.60 -21.38 -1.98
N ASP A 322 0.01 -22.57 -1.98
CA ASP A 322 1.29 -22.82 -2.65
C ASP A 322 1.10 -22.81 -4.17
N VAL A 323 1.62 -21.77 -4.83
CA VAL A 323 1.40 -21.54 -6.28
C VAL A 323 1.98 -22.67 -7.12
N ARG A 324 3.07 -23.28 -6.68
CA ARG A 324 3.67 -24.46 -7.30
C ARG A 324 2.68 -25.63 -7.36
N SER A 325 1.94 -25.87 -6.28
CA SER A 325 0.90 -26.91 -6.21
C SER A 325 -0.32 -26.54 -7.06
N ALA A 326 -0.75 -25.28 -7.03
CA ALA A 326 -1.88 -24.79 -7.82
C ALA A 326 -1.61 -24.87 -9.34
N ALA A 327 -0.40 -24.57 -9.79
CA ALA A 327 0.02 -24.62 -11.19
C ALA A 327 0.53 -26.01 -11.62
N ALA A 328 -0.19 -27.07 -11.25
CA ALA A 328 0.26 -28.46 -11.36
C ALA A 328 0.64 -28.93 -12.78
N LYS A 329 0.15 -28.24 -13.81
CA LYS A 329 0.44 -28.54 -15.23
C LYS A 329 1.77 -27.97 -15.73
N SER A 330 2.48 -27.17 -14.93
CA SER A 330 3.75 -26.57 -15.36
C SER A 330 4.89 -27.58 -15.30
N SER A 331 5.63 -27.71 -16.41
CA SER A 331 6.65 -28.76 -16.58
C SER A 331 7.87 -28.59 -15.69
N THR A 332 8.26 -27.36 -15.35
CA THR A 332 9.44 -27.07 -14.54
C THR A 332 9.12 -26.79 -13.06
N ARG A 333 7.87 -27.03 -12.62
CA ARG A 333 7.44 -26.71 -11.24
C ARG A 333 8.17 -27.46 -10.13
N ASN A 334 8.81 -28.57 -10.45
CA ASN A 334 9.58 -29.40 -9.51
C ASN A 334 11.09 -29.24 -9.69
N ALA A 335 11.55 -28.37 -10.60
CA ALA A 335 12.96 -28.08 -10.73
C ALA A 335 13.47 -27.39 -9.45
N ALA A 336 14.71 -27.68 -9.09
CA ALA A 336 15.35 -27.07 -7.93
C ALA A 336 15.47 -25.56 -8.12
N THR A 337 15.12 -24.82 -7.08
CA THR A 337 15.29 -23.37 -7.03
C THR A 337 16.59 -23.02 -6.34
N TYR A 338 17.07 -23.84 -5.41
CA TYR A 338 18.38 -23.74 -4.79
C TYR A 338 19.12 -25.07 -4.87
N LYS A 339 20.27 -25.11 -5.55
CA LYS A 339 21.06 -26.34 -5.75
C LYS A 339 20.19 -27.52 -6.22
N THR A 340 19.91 -28.48 -5.34
CA THR A 340 19.09 -29.69 -5.60
C THR A 340 17.71 -29.63 -4.93
N SER A 341 17.39 -28.54 -4.22
CA SER A 341 16.21 -28.35 -3.39
C SER A 341 15.29 -27.24 -3.92
N VAL A 342 14.03 -27.24 -3.47
CA VAL A 342 13.07 -26.15 -3.71
C VAL A 342 12.88 -25.40 -2.40
N THR A 343 13.50 -24.23 -2.32
CA THR A 343 13.46 -23.33 -1.15
C THR A 343 12.78 -22.00 -1.48
N ASP A 344 12.78 -21.62 -2.75
CA ASP A 344 12.14 -20.41 -3.25
C ASP A 344 10.70 -20.72 -3.63
N ARG A 345 9.77 -19.95 -3.05
CA ARG A 345 8.33 -20.18 -3.23
C ARG A 345 7.58 -18.90 -3.51
N VAL A 346 6.45 -19.05 -4.19
CA VAL A 346 5.41 -18.03 -4.32
C VAL A 346 4.14 -18.59 -3.73
N GLN A 347 3.45 -17.78 -2.94
CA GLN A 347 2.19 -18.11 -2.29
C GLN A 347 1.18 -16.98 -2.45
N SER A 348 -0.11 -17.31 -2.43
CA SER A 348 -1.19 -16.33 -2.47
C SER A 348 -2.25 -16.62 -1.40
N ASP A 349 -2.87 -15.56 -0.90
CA ASP A 349 -3.92 -15.69 0.11
C ASP A 349 -5.23 -16.19 -0.54
N PRO A 350 -5.83 -17.30 -0.07
CA PRO A 350 -7.10 -17.78 -0.62
C PRO A 350 -8.27 -16.80 -0.44
N GLU A 351 -8.21 -15.87 0.51
CA GLU A 351 -9.25 -14.85 0.71
C GLU A 351 -9.32 -13.85 -0.46
N THR A 352 -8.23 -13.71 -1.23
CA THR A 352 -8.17 -12.87 -2.43
C THR A 352 -7.67 -13.69 -3.62
N PRO A 353 -8.55 -14.48 -4.24
CA PRO A 353 -8.14 -15.61 -5.05
C PRO A 353 -7.42 -15.18 -6.34
N VAL A 354 -6.38 -15.95 -6.68
CA VAL A 354 -5.68 -15.89 -7.98
C VAL A 354 -5.70 -17.28 -8.59
N VAL A 355 -6.13 -17.39 -9.84
CA VAL A 355 -6.12 -18.65 -10.59
C VAL A 355 -4.75 -18.81 -11.24
N TRP A 356 -3.90 -19.63 -10.63
CA TRP A 356 -2.54 -19.89 -11.09
C TRP A 356 -2.51 -20.97 -12.17
N ARG A 357 -1.89 -20.63 -13.32
CA ARG A 357 -1.74 -21.54 -14.47
C ARG A 357 -0.29 -21.84 -14.81
N GLY A 358 0.66 -21.04 -14.33
CA GLY A 358 2.08 -21.18 -14.62
C GLY A 358 2.94 -21.09 -13.38
N TYR A 359 3.92 -21.98 -13.29
CA TYR A 359 5.04 -21.94 -12.35
C TYR A 359 6.26 -22.52 -13.05
N ASN A 360 7.22 -21.66 -13.41
CA ASN A 360 8.41 -22.09 -14.11
C ASN A 360 9.68 -21.64 -13.38
N VAL A 361 10.71 -22.46 -13.49
CA VAL A 361 12.04 -22.17 -12.94
C VAL A 361 12.98 -21.82 -14.08
N LYS A 362 13.64 -20.66 -13.98
CA LYS A 362 14.60 -20.14 -14.96
C LYS A 362 16.00 -20.21 -14.38
N GLN A 363 16.88 -20.90 -15.07
CA GLN A 363 18.27 -21.00 -14.66
C GLN A 363 18.96 -19.63 -14.69
N SER A 364 19.70 -19.34 -13.63
CA SER A 364 20.48 -18.11 -13.49
C SER A 364 21.94 -18.28 -13.91
N GLY A 365 22.40 -19.52 -14.07
CA GLY A 365 23.79 -19.84 -14.42
C GLY A 365 24.76 -19.31 -13.37
N ILE A 366 25.69 -18.46 -13.78
CA ILE A 366 26.64 -17.80 -12.87
C ILE A 366 26.05 -16.60 -12.10
N GLY A 367 24.79 -16.25 -12.36
CA GLY A 367 24.16 -15.07 -11.77
C GLY A 367 23.91 -15.23 -10.27
N SER A 368 23.31 -16.34 -9.87
CA SER A 368 22.95 -16.66 -8.49
C SER A 368 23.07 -18.18 -8.29
N ASP A 369 23.32 -18.62 -7.07
CA ASP A 369 23.18 -20.03 -6.69
C ASP A 369 21.72 -20.48 -6.58
N HIS A 370 20.79 -19.55 -6.75
CA HIS A 370 19.36 -19.79 -6.93
C HIS A 370 18.91 -19.60 -8.39
N ASN A 371 17.86 -20.31 -8.77
CA ASN A 371 17.14 -20.14 -10.01
C ASN A 371 15.90 -19.27 -9.78
N LEU A 372 15.60 -18.38 -10.72
CA LEU A 372 14.42 -17.52 -10.64
C LEU A 372 13.14 -18.34 -10.81
N VAL A 373 12.16 -18.12 -9.95
CA VAL A 373 10.80 -18.65 -10.11
C VAL A 373 9.94 -17.59 -10.79
N ILE A 374 9.19 -17.97 -11.82
CA ILE A 374 8.21 -17.10 -12.49
C ILE A 374 6.84 -17.78 -12.51
N THR A 375 5.83 -17.08 -12.00
CA THR A 375 4.45 -17.54 -11.98
C THR A 375 3.59 -16.76 -12.97
N ALA A 376 2.47 -17.37 -13.37
CA ALA A 376 1.45 -16.72 -14.19
C ALA A 376 0.07 -17.06 -13.64
N GLY A 377 -0.71 -16.03 -13.32
CA GLY A 377 -2.03 -16.15 -12.72
C GLY A 377 -3.02 -15.15 -13.30
N THR A 378 -4.30 -15.41 -13.07
CA THR A 378 -5.39 -14.48 -13.39
C THR A 378 -6.13 -14.19 -12.11
N ILE A 379 -6.25 -12.91 -11.76
CA ILE A 379 -7.18 -12.46 -10.73
C ILE A 379 -8.57 -12.49 -11.36
N PRO A 380 -9.53 -13.29 -10.86
CA PRO A 380 -10.87 -13.38 -11.43
C PRO A 380 -11.61 -12.05 -11.40
N ALA A 381 -12.62 -11.95 -12.26
CA ALA A 381 -13.49 -10.79 -12.23
C ALA A 381 -14.25 -10.68 -10.91
N GLY A 382 -14.53 -9.46 -10.46
CA GLY A 382 -15.32 -9.22 -9.24
C GLY A 382 -14.61 -9.52 -7.91
N VAL A 383 -13.35 -9.97 -7.91
CA VAL A 383 -12.52 -10.00 -6.69
C VAL A 383 -12.15 -8.57 -6.33
N SER A 384 -12.87 -7.99 -5.36
CA SER A 384 -12.53 -6.71 -4.74
C SER A 384 -11.52 -6.90 -3.61
N SER A 385 -10.90 -5.80 -3.23
CA SER A 385 -10.29 -5.66 -1.91
C SER A 385 -11.46 -5.63 -0.89
N ASN A 386 -11.33 -6.32 0.25
CA ASN A 386 -12.34 -6.47 1.31
C ASN A 386 -12.35 -5.27 2.28
#